data_AF-A0AA96V435-F1
#
_entry.id   AF-A0AA96V435-F1
#
_cell.length_a   1.000
_cell.length_b   1.000
_cell.length_c   1.000
_cell.angle_alpha   90.00
_cell.angle_beta   90.00
_cell.angle_gamma   90.00
#
_symmetry.space_group_name_H-M   'P 1'
#
loop_
_entity.id
_entity.type
_entity.pdbx_description
1 polymer ?
#
loop_
_entity_poly.entity_id
_entity_poly.type
_entity_poly.pdbx_seq_one_letter_code
_entity_poly.pdbx_strand_id
1 'polypeptide(L)'
;MEQTWIIIIILAIIALIGFFTYRKLVKKHNEFTYYSEDVEKRAAAVDLQIEKQFDIIDSMARLLRQYDQKEYDFVKDVTAAKSGNVFQRAATMEMAMQKMYQVVEQTPTITATSMYKDLNGQIKAEAEKTMYSKRKYNTVASSYNKRISMIPYSFFAKTWGFEKKPLFKSSTQLVEEHSEGMNGKKYKSKEIFGSNTK
;
A
#
# COMPACT_ATOMS: atom_id res chain seq x y z
N MET A 1 49.21 -12.40 41.31
CA MET A 1 49.71 -12.46 39.92
C MET A 1 48.89 -13.47 39.12
N GLU A 2 48.78 -14.73 39.52
CA GLU A 2 47.99 -15.77 38.82
C GLU A 2 46.50 -15.42 38.61
N GLN A 3 45.79 -14.95 39.66
CA GLN A 3 44.35 -14.64 39.53
C GLN A 3 44.04 -13.40 38.67
N THR A 4 44.94 -12.41 38.62
CA THR A 4 44.78 -11.21 37.80
C THR A 4 44.78 -11.51 36.30
N TRP A 5 45.59 -12.47 35.83
CA TRP A 5 45.58 -12.89 34.44
C TRP A 5 44.30 -13.63 34.05
N ILE A 6 43.75 -14.44 34.96
CA ILE A 6 42.46 -15.13 34.75
C ILE A 6 41.32 -14.11 34.57
N ILE A 7 41.28 -13.06 35.40
CA ILE A 7 40.27 -11.99 35.29
C ILE A 7 40.40 -11.24 33.95
N ILE A 8 41.63 -10.94 33.53
CA ILE A 8 41.89 -10.26 32.24
C ILE A 8 41.44 -11.15 31.06
N ILE A 9 41.72 -12.45 31.11
CA ILE A 9 41.28 -13.41 30.09
C ILE A 9 39.75 -13.50 30.02
N ILE A 10 39.07 -13.55 31.17
CA ILE A 10 37.60 -13.57 31.23
C ILE A 10 37.02 -12.28 30.64
N LEU A 11 37.56 -11.11 31.00
CA LEU A 11 37.15 -9.83 30.44
C LEU A 11 37.38 -9.75 28.93
N ALA A 12 38.50 -10.27 28.44
CA ALA A 12 38.79 -10.35 27.02
C ALA A 12 37.80 -11.25 26.28
N ILE A 13 37.42 -12.39 26.86
CA ILE A 13 36.40 -13.29 26.30
C ILE A 13 35.03 -12.60 26.26
N ILE A 14 34.62 -11.92 27.32
CA ILE A 14 33.34 -11.18 27.36
C ILE A 14 33.32 -10.07 26.31
N ALA A 15 34.40 -9.29 26.19
CA ALA A 15 34.53 -8.24 25.19
C ALA A 15 34.47 -8.81 23.76
N LEU A 16 35.10 -9.96 23.53
CA LEU A 16 35.11 -10.66 22.26
C LEU A 16 33.71 -11.18 21.90
N ILE A 17 32.98 -11.80 22.84
CA ILE A 17 31.58 -12.19 22.67
C ILE A 17 30.69 -10.97 22.38
N GLY A 18 30.88 -9.86 23.11
CA GLY A 18 30.20 -8.59 22.89
C GLY A 18 30.45 -8.03 21.48
N PHE A 19 31.69 -8.07 21.01
CA PHE A 19 32.06 -7.63 19.66
C PHE A 19 31.39 -8.47 18.56
N PHE A 20 31.38 -9.81 18.70
CA PHE A 20 30.73 -10.69 17.73
C PHE A 20 29.20 -10.51 17.71
N THR A 21 28.57 -10.34 18.87
CA THR A 21 27.11 -10.12 18.98
C THR A 21 26.72 -8.74 18.41
N TYR A 22 27.45 -7.68 18.74
CA TYR A 22 27.26 -6.35 18.18
C TYR A 22 27.38 -6.36 16.64
N ARG A 23 28.42 -7.00 16.11
CA ARG A 23 28.64 -7.11 14.66
C ARG A 23 27.50 -7.85 13.96
N LYS A 24 26.86 -8.84 14.60
CA LYS A 24 25.67 -9.52 14.07
C LYS A 24 24.44 -8.61 14.10
N LEU A 25 24.23 -7.84 15.17
CA LEU A 25 23.09 -6.91 15.28
C LEU A 25 23.16 -5.79 14.23
N VAL A 26 24.33 -5.17 14.03
CA VAL A 26 24.51 -4.13 13.00
C VAL A 26 24.20 -4.65 11.59
N LYS A 27 24.64 -5.87 11.27
CA LYS A 27 24.32 -6.50 9.98
C LYS A 27 22.81 -6.68 9.78
N LYS A 28 22.08 -7.05 10.84
CA LYS A 28 20.63 -7.25 10.80
C LYS A 28 19.85 -5.95 10.71
N HIS A 29 20.33 -4.90 11.38
CA HIS A 29 19.79 -3.55 11.20
C HIS A 29 19.87 -3.11 9.73
N ASN A 30 21.05 -3.22 9.12
CA ASN A 30 21.25 -2.84 7.71
C ASN A 30 20.39 -3.66 6.75
N GLU A 31 20.19 -4.96 7.05
CA GLU A 31 19.28 -5.82 6.29
C GLU A 31 17.83 -5.31 6.36
N PHE A 32 17.35 -4.87 7.54
CA PHE A 32 16.01 -4.29 7.68
C PHE A 32 15.86 -2.93 7.02
N THR A 33 16.87 -2.07 7.10
CA THR A 33 16.89 -0.80 6.36
C THR A 33 16.75 -1.06 4.86
N TYR A 34 17.54 -1.98 4.31
CA TYR A 34 17.46 -2.36 2.90
C TYR A 34 16.06 -2.84 2.49
N TYR A 35 15.43 -3.69 3.29
CA TYR A 35 14.07 -4.16 2.98
C TYR A 35 13.01 -3.07 3.14
N SER A 36 13.14 -2.18 4.13
CA SER A 36 12.23 -1.02 4.27
C SER A 36 12.34 -0.08 3.06
N GLU A 37 13.57 0.20 2.62
CA GLU A 37 13.82 1.00 1.42
C GLU A 37 13.25 0.34 0.16
N ASP A 38 13.33 -0.99 0.01
CA ASP A 38 12.71 -1.67 -1.13
C ASP A 38 11.18 -1.52 -1.09
N VAL A 39 10.54 -1.66 0.08
CA VAL A 39 9.10 -1.40 0.22
C VAL A 39 8.75 0.03 -0.19
N GLU A 40 9.54 1.02 0.23
CA GLU A 40 9.33 2.43 -0.11
C GLU A 40 9.53 2.71 -1.60
N LYS A 41 10.52 2.09 -2.24
CA LYS A 41 10.69 2.14 -3.71
C LYS A 41 9.48 1.57 -4.43
N ARG A 42 8.90 0.46 -3.94
CA ARG A 42 7.66 -0.08 -4.51
C ARG A 42 6.45 0.83 -4.26
N ALA A 43 6.38 1.50 -3.12
CA ALA A 43 5.32 2.46 -2.82
C ALA A 43 5.39 3.66 -3.78
N ALA A 44 6.58 4.22 -4.00
CA ALA A 44 6.80 5.29 -4.97
C ALA A 44 6.41 4.88 -6.41
N ALA A 45 6.69 3.63 -6.79
CA ALA A 45 6.26 3.11 -8.08
C ALA A 45 4.74 2.99 -8.22
N VAL A 46 4.01 2.72 -7.13
CA VAL A 46 2.53 2.78 -7.13
C VAL A 46 2.06 4.23 -7.23
N ASP A 47 2.69 5.12 -6.48
CA ASP A 47 2.36 6.54 -6.41
C ASP A 47 2.47 7.24 -7.78
N LEU A 48 3.53 6.95 -8.54
CA LEU A 48 3.71 7.45 -9.91
C LEU A 48 2.56 7.03 -10.85
N GLN A 49 2.05 5.82 -10.69
CA GLN A 49 0.97 5.30 -11.55
C GLN A 49 -0.38 5.92 -11.16
N ILE A 50 -0.60 6.15 -9.86
CA ILE A 50 -1.76 6.90 -9.35
C ILE A 50 -1.70 8.35 -9.87
N GLU A 51 -0.53 8.98 -9.90
CA GLU A 51 -0.37 10.33 -10.45
C GLU A 51 -0.78 10.40 -11.93
N LYS A 52 -0.30 9.47 -12.76
CA LYS A 52 -0.69 9.40 -14.19
C LYS A 52 -2.19 9.21 -14.38
N GLN A 53 -2.80 8.35 -13.57
CA GLN A 53 -4.25 8.17 -13.60
C GLN A 53 -5.00 9.48 -13.29
N PHE A 54 -4.47 10.31 -12.38
CA PHE A 54 -5.10 11.58 -12.03
C PHE A 54 -5.03 12.54 -13.20
N ASP A 55 -3.90 12.58 -13.90
CA ASP A 55 -3.73 13.42 -15.09
C ASP A 55 -4.63 12.98 -16.26
N ILE A 56 -4.87 11.66 -16.41
CA ILE A 56 -5.81 11.14 -17.40
C ILE A 56 -7.26 11.49 -17.01
N ILE A 57 -7.63 11.37 -15.73
CA ILE A 57 -8.96 11.76 -15.23
C ILE A 57 -9.21 13.25 -15.42
N ASP A 58 -8.22 14.09 -15.15
CA ASP A 58 -8.28 15.53 -15.38
C ASP A 58 -8.45 15.84 -16.89
N SER A 59 -7.76 15.09 -17.76
CA SER A 59 -7.96 15.17 -19.21
C SER A 59 -9.36 14.73 -19.65
N MET A 60 -9.89 13.66 -19.04
CA MET A 60 -11.27 13.22 -19.25
C MET A 60 -12.28 14.29 -18.78
N ALA A 61 -12.03 14.95 -17.64
CA ALA A 61 -12.88 16.02 -17.13
C ALA A 61 -12.90 17.23 -18.07
N ARG A 62 -11.75 17.63 -18.63
CA ARG A 62 -11.68 18.66 -19.67
C ARG A 62 -12.51 18.30 -20.89
N LEU A 63 -12.43 17.05 -21.35
CA LEU A 63 -13.24 16.54 -22.46
C LEU A 63 -14.73 16.61 -22.10
N LEU A 64 -15.14 16.13 -20.93
CA LEU A 64 -16.53 16.18 -20.47
C LEU A 64 -17.07 17.62 -20.41
N ARG A 65 -16.26 18.59 -19.97
CA ARG A 65 -16.66 20.01 -19.90
C ARG A 65 -16.97 20.63 -21.26
N GLN A 66 -16.45 20.07 -22.35
CA GLN A 66 -16.80 20.51 -23.71
C GLN A 66 -18.21 20.10 -24.11
N TYR A 67 -18.77 19.07 -23.46
CA TYR A 67 -20.10 18.50 -23.76
C TYR A 67 -21.16 18.92 -22.74
N ASP A 68 -20.76 19.16 -21.49
CA ASP A 68 -21.65 19.63 -20.42
C ASP A 68 -20.91 20.67 -19.57
N GLN A 69 -21.44 21.90 -19.49
CA GLN A 69 -20.79 23.03 -18.79
C GLN A 69 -20.86 22.93 -17.26
N LYS A 70 -21.26 21.77 -16.70
CA LYS A 70 -21.24 21.53 -15.26
C LYS A 70 -19.83 21.48 -14.70
N GLU A 71 -19.71 21.96 -13.47
CA GLU A 71 -18.50 21.73 -12.67
C GLU A 71 -18.50 20.29 -12.14
N TYR A 72 -17.38 19.59 -12.30
CA TYR A 72 -17.24 18.21 -11.84
C TYR A 72 -16.49 18.15 -10.52
N ASP A 73 -17.20 17.85 -9.44
CA ASP A 73 -16.63 17.80 -8.10
C ASP A 73 -15.52 16.76 -7.94
N PHE A 74 -15.51 15.69 -8.75
CA PHE A 74 -14.42 14.71 -8.71
C PHE A 74 -13.06 15.32 -9.07
N VAL A 75 -13.00 16.43 -9.82
CA VAL A 75 -11.75 17.15 -10.15
C VAL A 75 -11.19 17.88 -8.93
N LYS A 76 -12.06 18.39 -8.04
CA LYS A 76 -11.64 19.01 -6.77
C LYS A 76 -10.99 17.96 -5.88
N ASP A 77 -11.57 16.76 -5.81
CA ASP A 77 -11.02 15.63 -5.05
C ASP A 77 -9.64 15.21 -5.58
N VAL A 78 -9.46 15.15 -6.91
CA VAL A 78 -8.18 14.84 -7.56
C VAL A 78 -7.09 15.85 -7.17
N THR A 79 -7.44 17.13 -7.15
CA THR A 79 -6.50 18.21 -6.82
C THR A 79 -6.10 18.15 -5.34
N ALA A 80 -7.07 17.94 -4.44
CA ALA A 80 -6.82 17.82 -3.00
C ALA A 80 -6.06 16.54 -2.64
N ALA A 81 -6.19 15.47 -3.44
CA ALA A 81 -5.53 14.20 -3.16
C ALA A 81 -4.02 14.22 -3.37
N LYS A 82 -3.47 15.15 -4.16
CA LYS A 82 -2.04 15.14 -4.53
C LYS A 82 -1.06 15.21 -3.34
N SER A 83 -1.51 15.66 -2.16
CA SER A 83 -0.69 15.78 -0.95
C SER A 83 -0.84 14.63 0.06
N GLY A 84 -1.67 13.61 -0.23
CA GLY A 84 -1.91 12.48 0.68
C GLY A 84 -0.81 11.40 0.60
N ASN A 85 -0.76 10.50 1.59
CA ASN A 85 0.04 9.28 1.47
C ASN A 85 -0.49 8.39 0.33
N VAL A 86 0.34 7.46 -0.17
CA VAL A 86 0.00 6.61 -1.33
C VAL A 86 -1.30 5.81 -1.16
N PHE A 87 -1.66 5.40 0.06
CA PHE A 87 -2.90 4.66 0.33
C PHE A 87 -4.13 5.56 0.25
N GLN A 88 -4.03 6.75 0.83
CA GLN A 88 -5.08 7.76 0.74
C GLN A 88 -5.28 8.20 -0.70
N ARG A 89 -4.18 8.44 -1.43
CA ARG A 89 -4.20 8.76 -2.87
C ARG A 89 -4.88 7.68 -3.68
N ALA A 90 -4.55 6.41 -3.43
CA ALA A 90 -5.19 5.27 -4.10
C ALA A 90 -6.69 5.21 -3.83
N ALA A 91 -7.13 5.46 -2.60
CA ALA A 91 -8.55 5.48 -2.25
C ALA A 91 -9.29 6.65 -2.91
N THR A 92 -8.70 7.86 -2.89
CA THR A 92 -9.31 9.02 -3.54
C THR A 92 -9.38 8.85 -5.06
N MET A 93 -8.36 8.23 -5.67
CA MET A 93 -8.39 7.85 -7.08
C MET A 93 -9.60 6.98 -7.43
N GLU A 94 -9.83 5.92 -6.67
CA GLU A 94 -10.93 4.98 -6.90
C GLU A 94 -12.29 5.70 -6.78
N MET A 95 -12.45 6.58 -5.79
CA MET A 95 -13.65 7.42 -5.65
C MET A 95 -13.83 8.40 -6.81
N ALA A 96 -12.74 9.05 -7.27
CA ALA A 96 -12.79 9.98 -8.39
C ALA A 96 -13.19 9.27 -9.70
N MET A 97 -12.65 8.07 -9.95
CA MET A 97 -13.04 7.24 -11.09
C MET A 97 -14.53 6.86 -11.04
N GLN A 98 -15.04 6.46 -9.87
CA GLN A 98 -16.46 6.14 -9.71
C GLN A 98 -17.36 7.34 -10.04
N LYS A 99 -17.05 8.52 -9.48
CA LYS A 99 -17.79 9.76 -9.77
C LYS A 99 -17.69 10.16 -11.25
N MET A 100 -16.51 10.01 -11.85
CA MET A 100 -16.32 10.28 -13.28
C MET A 100 -17.22 9.38 -14.14
N TYR A 101 -17.29 8.07 -13.84
CA TYR A 101 -18.17 7.16 -14.58
C TYR A 101 -19.66 7.48 -14.40
N GLN A 102 -20.09 7.92 -13.22
CA GLN A 102 -21.47 8.41 -13.02
C GLN A 102 -21.79 9.62 -13.91
N VAL A 103 -20.84 10.55 -14.06
CA VAL A 103 -21.00 11.72 -14.97
C VAL A 103 -21.06 11.27 -16.43
N VAL A 104 -20.23 10.31 -16.81
CA VAL A 104 -20.24 9.74 -18.17
C VAL A 104 -21.59 9.09 -18.49
N GLU A 105 -22.18 8.36 -17.55
CA GLU A 105 -23.52 7.76 -17.71
C GLU A 105 -24.60 8.82 -17.95
N GLN A 106 -24.46 9.99 -17.34
CA GLN A 106 -25.35 11.14 -17.54
C GLN A 106 -25.08 11.89 -18.85
N THR A 107 -23.96 11.60 -19.54
CA THR A 107 -23.54 12.28 -20.77
C THR A 107 -23.33 11.28 -21.93
N PRO A 108 -24.38 10.58 -22.42
CA PRO A 108 -24.21 9.47 -23.36
C PRO A 108 -23.53 9.87 -24.68
N THR A 109 -23.75 11.11 -25.13
CA THR A 109 -23.25 11.63 -26.40
C THR A 109 -21.71 11.60 -26.51
N ILE A 110 -21.01 11.74 -25.37
CA ILE A 110 -19.54 11.76 -25.36
C ILE A 110 -18.93 10.37 -25.58
N THR A 111 -19.66 9.32 -25.20
CA THR A 111 -19.14 7.94 -25.20
C THR A 111 -18.85 7.39 -26.60
N ALA A 112 -19.55 7.93 -27.60
CA ALA A 112 -19.36 7.55 -29.00
C ALA A 112 -18.10 8.16 -29.62
N THR A 113 -17.58 9.26 -29.03
CA THR A 113 -16.47 10.04 -29.58
C THR A 113 -15.16 9.26 -29.54
N SER A 114 -14.31 9.47 -30.54
CA SER A 114 -12.98 8.84 -30.60
C SER A 114 -12.10 9.28 -29.42
N MET A 115 -12.17 10.56 -29.04
CA MET A 115 -11.38 11.13 -27.94
C MET A 115 -11.74 10.51 -26.59
N TYR A 116 -13.03 10.25 -26.31
CA TYR A 116 -13.44 9.53 -25.11
C TYR A 116 -12.92 8.08 -25.10
N LYS A 117 -13.08 7.37 -26.22
CA LYS A 117 -12.64 5.97 -26.35
C LYS A 117 -11.14 5.84 -26.13
N ASP A 118 -10.35 6.77 -26.65
CA ASP A 118 -8.90 6.82 -26.47
C ASP A 118 -8.53 7.03 -24.98
N LEU A 119 -9.06 8.10 -24.35
CA LEU A 119 -8.78 8.38 -22.93
C LEU A 119 -9.24 7.23 -22.02
N ASN A 120 -10.42 6.65 -22.25
CA ASN A 120 -10.89 5.51 -21.47
C ASN A 120 -10.02 4.26 -21.70
N GLY A 121 -9.46 4.08 -22.90
CA GLY A 121 -8.45 3.07 -23.18
C GLY A 121 -7.17 3.28 -22.36
N GLN A 122 -6.68 4.52 -22.31
CA GLN A 122 -5.52 4.89 -21.48
C GLN A 122 -5.78 4.65 -19.98
N ILE A 123 -6.97 4.99 -19.47
CA ILE A 123 -7.39 4.72 -18.08
C ILE A 123 -7.28 3.23 -17.78
N LYS A 124 -7.84 2.37 -18.66
CA LYS A 124 -7.81 0.91 -18.46
C LYS A 124 -6.39 0.35 -18.48
N ALA A 125 -5.56 0.78 -19.44
CA ALA A 125 -4.17 0.35 -19.53
C ALA A 125 -3.38 0.78 -18.28
N GLU A 126 -3.60 1.99 -17.78
CA GLU A 126 -2.91 2.49 -16.59
C GLU A 126 -3.43 1.85 -15.29
N ALA A 127 -4.72 1.50 -15.23
CA ALA A 127 -5.31 0.70 -14.15
C ALA A 127 -4.67 -0.68 -14.03
N GLU A 128 -4.43 -1.36 -15.14
CA GLU A 128 -3.76 -2.65 -15.14
C GLU A 128 -2.33 -2.55 -14.59
N LYS A 129 -1.56 -1.55 -15.02
CA LYS A 129 -0.21 -1.29 -14.49
C LYS A 129 -0.26 -0.93 -13.00
N THR A 130 -1.21 -0.12 -12.56
CA THR A 130 -1.39 0.24 -11.15
C THR A 130 -1.69 -0.99 -10.30
N MET A 131 -2.57 -1.88 -10.76
CA MET A 131 -2.84 -3.16 -10.09
C MET A 131 -1.59 -4.03 -10.01
N TYR A 132 -0.82 -4.10 -11.10
CA TYR A 132 0.46 -4.81 -11.10
C TYR A 132 1.44 -4.24 -10.06
N SER A 133 1.60 -2.92 -10.01
CA SER A 133 2.46 -2.24 -9.03
C SER A 133 1.99 -2.47 -7.60
N LYS A 134 0.67 -2.37 -7.34
CA LYS A 134 0.07 -2.66 -6.02
C LYS A 134 0.36 -4.11 -5.58
N ARG A 135 0.24 -5.10 -6.50
CA ARG A 135 0.59 -6.50 -6.21
C ARG A 135 2.07 -6.67 -5.87
N LYS A 136 2.98 -6.05 -6.64
CA LYS A 136 4.42 -6.09 -6.37
C LYS A 136 4.79 -5.45 -5.03
N TYR A 137 4.19 -4.30 -4.72
CA TYR A 137 4.33 -3.69 -3.40
C TYR A 137 3.88 -4.66 -2.31
N ASN A 138 2.69 -5.26 -2.43
CA ASN A 138 2.17 -6.20 -1.43
C ASN A 138 3.10 -7.40 -1.24
N THR A 139 3.68 -7.96 -2.30
CA THR A 139 4.64 -9.07 -2.17
C THR A 139 5.85 -8.68 -1.32
N VAL A 140 6.45 -7.51 -1.58
CA VAL A 140 7.63 -7.04 -0.85
C VAL A 140 7.25 -6.64 0.59
N ALA A 141 6.17 -5.89 0.77
CA ALA A 141 5.69 -5.45 2.08
C ALA A 141 5.30 -6.65 2.97
N SER A 142 4.64 -7.67 2.42
CA SER A 142 4.33 -8.90 3.17
C SER A 142 5.59 -9.66 3.58
N SER A 143 6.58 -9.77 2.69
CA SER A 143 7.88 -10.40 3.01
C SER A 143 8.60 -9.65 4.13
N TYR A 144 8.67 -8.33 4.05
CA TYR A 144 9.21 -7.45 5.09
C TYR A 144 8.45 -7.61 6.42
N ASN A 145 7.12 -7.52 6.39
CA ASN A 145 6.26 -7.66 7.57
C ASN A 145 6.46 -9.02 8.27
N LYS A 146 6.61 -10.10 7.48
CA LYS A 146 6.90 -11.43 8.00
C LYS A 146 8.25 -11.46 8.70
N ARG A 147 9.31 -10.90 8.08
CA ARG A 147 10.67 -10.87 8.64
C ARG A 147 10.74 -10.14 9.98
N ILE A 148 10.13 -8.96 10.07
CA ILE A 148 10.13 -8.19 11.34
C ILE A 148 9.23 -8.81 12.42
N SER A 149 8.34 -9.73 12.05
CA SER A 149 7.47 -10.44 13.00
C SER A 149 8.07 -11.76 13.51
N MET A 150 9.13 -12.27 12.89
CA MET A 150 9.77 -13.52 13.29
C MET A 150 10.66 -13.34 14.52
N ILE A 151 10.64 -14.30 15.45
CA ILE A 151 11.58 -14.36 16.57
C ILE A 151 12.96 -14.80 16.06
N PRO A 152 14.08 -14.23 16.56
CA PRO A 152 14.18 -13.21 17.62
C PRO A 152 14.06 -11.77 17.13
N TYR A 153 13.87 -11.53 15.84
CA TYR A 153 13.88 -10.20 15.23
C TYR A 153 12.77 -9.28 15.72
N SER A 154 11.60 -9.81 16.06
CA SER A 154 10.46 -9.04 16.56
C SER A 154 10.75 -8.26 17.84
N PHE A 155 11.68 -8.73 18.68
CA PHE A 155 12.09 -8.01 19.89
C PHE A 155 12.87 -6.73 19.58
N PHE A 156 13.70 -6.76 18.55
CA PHE A 156 14.59 -5.66 18.20
C PHE A 156 14.02 -4.75 17.11
N ALA A 157 13.12 -5.25 16.26
CA ALA A 157 12.52 -4.49 15.16
C ALA A 157 11.83 -3.22 15.67
N LYS A 158 10.98 -3.34 16.71
CA LYS A 158 10.28 -2.20 17.31
C LYS A 158 11.25 -1.21 17.97
N THR A 159 12.29 -1.69 18.65
CA THR A 159 13.28 -0.81 19.31
C THR A 159 14.13 -0.04 18.31
N TRP A 160 14.28 -0.54 17.08
CA TRP A 160 14.99 0.14 15.98
C TRP A 160 14.07 0.95 15.06
N GLY A 161 12.77 1.07 15.39
CA GLY A 161 11.82 1.84 14.58
C GLY A 161 11.31 1.13 13.32
N PHE A 162 11.53 -0.17 13.17
CA PHE A 162 10.97 -0.95 12.06
C PHE A 162 9.55 -1.40 12.40
N GLU A 163 8.59 -0.79 11.71
CA GLU A 163 7.16 -1.09 11.85
C GLU A 163 6.62 -1.80 10.62
N LYS A 164 5.50 -2.52 10.81
CA LYS A 164 4.79 -3.18 9.71
C LYS A 164 4.27 -2.15 8.72
N LYS A 165 4.49 -2.41 7.43
CA LYS A 165 4.01 -1.58 6.33
C LYS A 165 2.60 -2.04 5.95
N PRO A 166 1.62 -1.13 5.77
CA PRO A 166 0.27 -1.50 5.35
C PRO A 166 0.28 -2.12 3.94
N LEU A 167 -0.74 -2.92 3.62
CA LEU A 167 -0.92 -3.55 2.31
C LEU A 167 -2.05 -2.87 1.53
N PHE A 168 -1.94 -2.82 0.21
CA PHE A 168 -3.07 -2.42 -0.63
C PHE A 168 -4.10 -3.55 -0.62
N LYS A 169 -5.36 -3.25 -0.40
CA LYS A 169 -6.44 -4.24 -0.52
C LYS A 169 -6.45 -4.74 -1.96
N SER A 170 -6.27 -6.05 -2.17
CA SER A 170 -6.61 -6.66 -3.47
C SER A 170 -8.03 -7.21 -3.41
N SER A 171 -8.74 -7.19 -4.53
CA SER A 171 -10.04 -7.88 -4.66
C SER A 171 -9.93 -9.38 -4.31
N THR A 172 -8.74 -9.97 -4.47
CA THR A 172 -8.44 -11.37 -4.12
C THR A 172 -8.20 -11.58 -2.61
N GLN A 173 -7.66 -10.59 -1.88
CA GLN A 173 -7.38 -10.70 -0.44
C GLN A 173 -8.64 -10.66 0.43
N LEU A 174 -9.75 -10.09 -0.08
CA LEU A 174 -11.05 -10.20 0.59
C LEU A 174 -11.55 -11.66 0.70
N VAL A 175 -11.08 -12.55 -0.18
CA VAL A 175 -11.44 -13.98 -0.17
C VAL A 175 -10.55 -14.76 0.80
N GLU A 176 -9.27 -14.39 0.93
CA GLU A 176 -8.34 -15.03 1.88
C GLU A 176 -8.59 -14.57 3.33
N GLU A 177 -8.95 -13.31 3.58
CA GLU A 177 -9.34 -12.86 4.92
C GLU A 177 -10.66 -13.54 5.38
N HIS A 178 -11.56 -13.86 4.44
CA HIS A 178 -12.76 -14.67 4.72
C HIS A 178 -12.49 -16.18 4.85
N SER A 179 -11.37 -16.71 4.35
CA SER A 179 -11.03 -18.13 4.46
C SER A 179 -10.03 -18.45 5.59
N GLU A 180 -9.11 -17.54 5.91
CA GLU A 180 -8.21 -17.66 7.06
C GLU A 180 -8.88 -17.26 8.39
N GLY A 181 -9.94 -16.43 8.34
CA GLY A 181 -10.80 -16.12 9.49
C GLY A 181 -11.71 -17.26 9.96
N MET A 182 -11.76 -18.37 9.23
CA MET A 182 -12.59 -19.55 9.54
C MET A 182 -11.86 -20.62 10.39
N ASN A 183 -10.69 -20.33 10.97
CA ASN A 183 -10.12 -21.19 12.01
C ASN A 183 -10.03 -20.45 13.35
N GLY A 184 -11.08 -20.59 14.14
CA GLY A 184 -11.05 -20.28 15.57
C GLY A 184 -11.58 -18.90 15.95
N LYS A 185 -12.90 -18.72 15.85
CA LYS A 185 -13.79 -18.32 16.97
C LYS A 185 -15.22 -18.20 16.47
N LYS A 186 -16.12 -19.01 17.05
CA LYS A 186 -17.57 -18.86 16.91
C LYS A 186 -17.97 -17.47 17.38
N TYR A 187 -18.31 -16.58 16.46
CA TYR A 187 -19.12 -15.41 16.77
C TYR A 187 -20.50 -15.63 16.19
N LYS A 188 -21.48 -15.68 17.11
CA LYS A 188 -22.91 -15.77 16.87
C LYS A 188 -23.30 -14.63 15.93
N SER A 189 -23.75 -14.93 14.71
CA SER A 189 -24.38 -13.96 13.84
C SER A 189 -25.68 -13.50 14.50
N LYS A 190 -25.68 -12.29 15.05
CA LYS A 190 -26.92 -11.59 15.40
C LYS A 190 -27.18 -10.59 14.28
N GLU A 191 -28.10 -10.98 13.41
CA GLU A 191 -29.07 -10.15 12.69
C GLU A 191 -28.63 -8.71 12.38
N ILE A 192 -28.21 -8.47 11.15
CA ILE A 192 -28.35 -7.14 10.51
C ILE A 192 -28.79 -7.37 9.07
N PHE A 193 -30.08 -7.66 8.88
CA PHE A 193 -30.85 -7.25 7.70
C PHE A 193 -32.32 -7.17 8.12
N GLY A 194 -32.70 -6.04 8.71
CA GLY A 194 -34.09 -5.60 8.72
C GLY A 194 -34.44 -5.10 7.34
N SER A 195 -34.97 -5.98 6.50
CA SER A 195 -35.73 -5.60 5.31
C SER A 195 -37.08 -5.05 5.78
N ASN A 196 -37.21 -3.72 5.78
CA ASN A 196 -38.51 -3.07 5.89
C ASN A 196 -39.00 -2.81 4.47
N THR A 197 -39.89 -3.67 3.99
CA THR A 197 -40.76 -3.42 2.83
C THR A 197 -42.19 -3.70 3.28
N LYS A 198 -42.96 -2.64 3.46
CA LYS A 198 -44.39 -2.59 3.15
C LYS A 198 -44.59 -1.54 2.07
#